data_AF-A0A525CSG7-F1
#
_entry.id   AF-A0A525CSG7-F1
#
_cell.length_a   1.000
_cell.length_b   1.000
_cell.length_c   1.000
_cell.angle_alpha   90.00
_cell.angle_beta   90.00
_cell.angle_gamma   90.00
#
_symmetry.space_group_name_H-M   'P 1'
#
loop_
_entity.id
_entity.type
_entity.pdbx_description
1 polymer ?
#
loop_
_entity_poly.entity_id
_entity_poly.type
_entity_poly.pdbx_seq_one_letter_code
_entity_poly.pdbx_strand_id
1 'polypeptide(L)'
;MNPTTIQIIGTVLFACAVIHTFMVKKFEEISHKYPHGSIGSNFFHFLGEVEAVFGMWAALFLICYSFINGFVIYDDHHNVVGGAIKYLNDQNYTEPMFVFVIMCMAGTRPVILLAEKMIKFGAKLLPFPGRMAFYISALILGPLLGSFITEPAAMTVTALILLEYYYSHSMSKKFMYATIGLLFVNISIGGTLTHFAAPPVLMVASKWHWGIMHMITNFGFKAAIAIIICTFTVAFIFKDELTGKLEDKHSHDNTMTPTWWMTVIHLIFLALVVYTAHHMVFFMGLFLFFLGFVAVTKEYQDEIKLKESLLVGFFLAGLVTLGTMQQWWLQEVLTKLGDLTLFIGATGLTAITDNAALTYLGSLVDLSEGQKYGLVAGAVAGGGLTVIANAPNPAGFGILKKSFGEDGISPLGILAGAIAPTIVAMLCFQLIPSIPTASAHHEEPAAAHAPTTKAHAHSTTAKTDNHDHVAVEDKSTESAHSTKSNMEKTAEHVAEDAKEIAADVKDAAVEVAEDAKEVVTEAAEDTAEAVKEMAEEVKQTVKEATH
;
A
#
# COMPACT_ATOMS: atom_id res chain seq x y z
N MET A 1 29.95 8.01 4.04
CA MET A 1 30.21 8.62 5.38
C MET A 1 30.47 7.49 6.36
N ASN A 2 31.32 7.68 7.37
CA ASN A 2 31.54 6.64 8.39
C ASN A 2 30.32 6.60 9.35
N PRO A 3 29.69 5.43 9.56
CA PRO A 3 28.54 5.32 10.43
C PRO A 3 28.93 5.50 11.90
N THR A 4 28.04 6.10 12.68
CA THR A 4 28.17 6.16 14.14
C THR A 4 27.89 4.80 14.78
N THR A 5 28.40 4.56 15.99
CA THR A 5 28.13 3.32 16.74
C THR A 5 26.63 3.03 16.87
N ILE A 6 25.81 4.06 17.09
CA ILE A 6 24.36 3.92 17.20
C ILE A 6 23.71 3.56 15.86
N GLN A 7 24.22 4.11 14.75
CA GLN A 7 23.74 3.71 13.42
C GLN A 7 24.07 2.25 13.13
N ILE A 8 25.26 1.77 13.49
CA ILE A 8 25.63 0.35 13.34
C ILE A 8 24.71 -0.55 14.17
N ILE A 9 24.50 -0.22 15.46
CA ILE A 9 23.57 -0.96 16.33
C ILE A 9 22.15 -0.94 15.72
N GLY A 10 21.71 0.22 15.25
CA GLY A 10 20.43 0.37 14.57
C GLY A 10 20.32 -0.54 13.35
N THR A 11 21.34 -0.59 12.50
CA THR A 11 21.39 -1.45 11.30
C THR A 11 21.39 -2.93 11.64
N VAL A 12 22.15 -3.36 12.65
CA VAL A 12 22.13 -4.76 13.12
C VAL A 12 20.74 -5.15 13.62
N LEU A 13 20.12 -4.33 14.48
CA LEU A 13 18.78 -4.60 15.00
C LEU A 13 17.70 -4.55 13.92
N PHE A 14 17.85 -3.65 12.94
CA PHE A 14 16.98 -3.61 11.76
C PHE A 14 17.10 -4.89 10.94
N ALA A 15 18.32 -5.37 10.66
CA ALA A 15 18.55 -6.63 9.96
C ALA A 15 17.95 -7.82 10.74
N CYS A 16 18.09 -7.85 12.06
CA CYS A 16 17.44 -8.85 12.90
C CYS A 16 15.90 -8.75 12.84
N ALA A 17 15.32 -7.55 12.75
CA ALA A 17 13.89 -7.36 12.56
C ALA A 17 13.40 -7.91 11.22
N VAL A 18 14.13 -7.66 10.13
CA VAL A 18 13.84 -8.23 8.82
C VAL A 18 13.89 -9.76 8.87
N ILE A 19 14.94 -10.34 9.44
CA ILE A 19 15.07 -11.80 9.61
C ILE A 19 13.91 -12.36 10.47
N HIS A 20 13.55 -11.68 11.56
CA HIS A 20 12.44 -12.08 12.42
C HIS A 20 11.13 -12.15 11.64
N THR A 21 10.85 -11.18 10.75
CA THR A 21 9.64 -11.19 9.90
C THR A 21 9.50 -12.51 9.11
N PHE A 22 10.60 -13.06 8.60
CA PHE A 22 10.60 -14.36 7.91
C PHE A 22 10.51 -15.58 8.86
N MET A 23 10.76 -15.39 10.15
CA MET A 23 10.70 -16.43 11.18
C MET A 23 9.37 -16.48 11.93
N VAL A 24 8.48 -15.50 11.73
CA VAL A 24 7.18 -15.39 12.42
C VAL A 24 6.39 -16.70 12.41
N LYS A 25 6.24 -17.36 11.25
CA LYS A 25 5.55 -18.64 11.15
C LYS A 25 6.15 -19.72 12.06
N LYS A 26 7.48 -19.76 12.19
CA LYS A 26 8.15 -20.71 13.09
C LYS A 26 7.85 -20.40 14.55
N PHE A 27 7.79 -19.12 14.92
CA PHE A 27 7.39 -18.72 16.28
C PHE A 27 5.94 -19.08 16.58
N GLU A 28 5.03 -18.87 15.63
CA GLU A 28 3.64 -19.30 15.74
C GLU A 28 3.53 -20.83 15.92
N GLU A 29 4.27 -21.62 15.13
CA GLU A 29 4.33 -23.08 15.29
C GLU A 29 4.91 -23.51 16.66
N ILE A 30 5.89 -22.77 17.19
CA ILE A 30 6.45 -23.01 18.52
C ILE A 30 5.40 -22.68 19.59
N SER A 31 4.59 -21.63 19.40
CA SER A 31 3.54 -21.23 20.34
C SER A 31 2.52 -22.35 20.61
N HIS A 32 2.22 -23.14 19.58
CA HIS A 32 1.31 -24.29 19.65
C HIS A 32 1.89 -25.51 20.37
N LYS A 33 3.21 -25.55 20.62
CA LYS A 33 3.87 -26.62 21.39
C LYS A 33 3.75 -26.41 22.90
N TYR A 34 3.46 -25.19 23.33
CA TYR A 34 3.25 -24.86 24.73
C TYR A 34 1.77 -25.03 25.11
N PRO A 35 1.44 -25.32 26.38
CA PRO A 35 0.07 -25.35 26.84
C PRO A 35 -0.64 -24.01 26.55
N HIS A 36 -1.86 -24.09 26.05
CA HIS A 36 -2.65 -22.90 25.68
C HIS A 36 -2.78 -21.94 26.86
N GLY A 37 -2.46 -20.66 26.64
CA GLY A 37 -2.51 -19.61 27.67
C GLY A 37 -1.32 -19.61 28.65
N SER A 38 -0.33 -20.50 28.47
CA SER A 38 0.94 -20.40 29.22
C SER A 38 1.75 -19.18 28.78
N ILE A 39 2.67 -18.73 29.64
CA ILE A 39 3.60 -17.64 29.33
C ILE A 39 4.38 -17.95 28.04
N GLY A 40 4.85 -19.19 27.88
CA GLY A 40 5.55 -19.62 26.67
C GLY A 40 4.69 -19.52 25.42
N SER A 41 3.44 -20.02 25.48
CA SER A 41 2.50 -19.94 24.36
C SER A 41 2.25 -18.48 23.98
N ASN A 42 1.92 -17.61 24.95
CA ASN A 42 1.63 -16.20 24.67
C ASN A 42 2.86 -15.43 24.18
N PHE A 43 4.05 -15.72 24.72
CA PHE A 43 5.30 -15.10 24.29
C PHE A 43 5.63 -15.45 22.84
N PHE A 44 5.62 -16.73 22.48
CA PHE A 44 5.88 -17.17 21.11
C PHE A 44 4.77 -16.79 20.14
N HIS A 45 3.52 -16.70 20.61
CA HIS A 45 2.42 -16.15 19.82
C HIS A 45 2.64 -14.68 19.52
N PHE A 46 3.09 -13.88 20.50
CA PHE A 46 3.41 -12.47 20.27
C PHE A 46 4.62 -12.28 19.34
N LEU A 47 5.65 -13.13 19.45
CA LEU A 47 6.73 -13.21 18.45
C LEU A 47 6.25 -13.70 17.07
N GLY A 48 5.10 -14.35 17.02
CA GLY A 48 4.43 -14.79 15.80
C GLY A 48 3.49 -13.75 15.18
N GLU A 49 3.40 -12.54 15.72
CA GLU A 49 2.62 -11.45 15.10
C GLU A 49 3.56 -10.61 14.22
N VAL A 50 3.33 -10.60 12.90
CA VAL A 50 4.20 -9.87 11.95
C VAL A 50 4.21 -8.37 12.24
N GLU A 51 3.09 -7.82 12.70
CA GLU A 51 2.92 -6.42 13.04
C GLU A 51 3.62 -6.03 14.35
N ALA A 52 3.97 -6.99 15.21
CA ALA A 52 4.71 -6.69 16.44
C ALA A 52 6.22 -6.58 16.22
N VAL A 53 6.75 -7.14 15.14
CA VAL A 53 8.20 -7.38 14.94
C VAL A 53 9.00 -6.09 15.05
N PHE A 54 8.75 -5.09 14.20
CA PHE A 54 9.53 -3.85 14.20
C PHE A 54 9.37 -3.05 15.49
N GLY A 55 8.18 -3.06 16.10
CA GLY A 55 7.96 -2.40 17.39
C GLY A 55 8.77 -3.03 18.53
N MET A 56 8.89 -4.36 18.58
CA MET A 56 9.72 -5.06 19.58
C MET A 56 11.21 -4.72 19.41
N TRP A 57 11.71 -4.75 18.18
CA TRP A 57 13.12 -4.44 17.90
C TRP A 57 13.43 -2.95 18.13
N ALA A 58 12.47 -2.05 17.87
CA ALA A 58 12.59 -0.64 18.20
C ALA A 58 12.68 -0.41 19.71
N ALA A 59 11.90 -1.13 20.52
CA ALA A 59 12.03 -1.07 21.97
C ALA A 59 13.42 -1.52 22.44
N LEU A 60 13.96 -2.59 21.87
CA LEU A 60 15.32 -3.04 22.16
C LEU A 60 16.38 -2.01 21.74
N PHE A 61 16.22 -1.39 20.57
CA PHE A 61 17.10 -0.30 20.13
C PHE A 61 17.07 0.88 21.10
N LEU A 62 15.90 1.29 21.58
CA LEU A 62 15.78 2.39 22.56
C LEU A 62 16.44 2.04 23.88
N ILE A 63 16.41 0.77 24.31
CA ILE A 63 17.16 0.30 25.47
C ILE A 63 18.67 0.47 25.24
N CYS A 64 19.20 -0.02 24.12
CA CYS A 64 20.61 0.15 23.75
C CYS A 64 21.02 1.63 23.65
N TYR A 65 20.20 2.45 22.97
CA TYR A 65 20.40 3.89 22.86
C TYR A 65 20.45 4.55 24.23
N SER A 66 19.53 4.19 25.13
CA SER A 66 19.47 4.74 26.49
C SER A 66 20.70 4.41 27.32
N PHE A 67 21.28 3.22 27.14
CA PHE A 67 22.52 2.83 27.83
C PHE A 67 23.76 3.57 27.32
N ILE A 68 23.83 3.89 26.03
CA ILE A 68 25.02 4.51 25.41
C ILE A 68 24.94 6.04 25.48
N ASN A 69 23.80 6.61 25.13
CA ASN A 69 23.60 8.06 24.98
C ASN A 69 22.78 8.68 26.11
N GLY A 70 22.37 7.88 27.11
CA GLY A 70 21.48 8.29 28.18
C GLY A 70 20.00 8.24 27.78
N PHE A 71 19.12 8.08 28.76
CA PHE A 71 17.66 8.06 28.53
C PHE A 71 17.13 9.46 28.19
N VAL A 72 17.47 10.46 29.00
CA VAL A 72 17.12 11.87 28.76
C VAL A 72 18.20 12.77 29.33
N ILE A 73 18.61 13.79 28.57
CA ILE A 73 19.57 14.80 28.98
C ILE A 73 18.89 16.16 28.88
N TYR A 74 18.86 16.89 30.00
CA TYR A 74 18.30 18.23 30.09
C TYR A 74 19.41 19.29 30.09
N ASP A 75 19.14 20.46 29.53
CA ASP A 75 19.94 21.67 29.79
C ASP A 75 19.54 22.34 31.11
N ASP A 76 20.24 23.41 31.48
CA ASP A 76 19.97 24.20 32.69
C ASP A 76 18.56 24.83 32.70
N HIS A 77 17.92 24.93 31.53
CA HIS A 77 16.58 25.46 31.33
C HIS A 77 15.49 24.37 31.28
N HIS A 78 15.82 23.12 31.60
CA HIS A 78 14.92 21.96 31.55
C HIS A 78 14.40 21.60 30.14
N ASN A 79 15.11 22.00 29.08
CA ASN A 79 14.83 21.52 27.73
C ASN A 79 15.55 20.20 27.48
N VAL A 80 14.89 19.27 26.78
CA VAL A 80 15.50 18.01 26.36
C VAL A 80 16.51 18.30 25.23
N VAL A 81 17.79 18.08 25.48
CA VAL A 81 18.88 18.35 24.53
C VAL A 81 19.57 17.08 24.03
N GLY A 82 19.38 15.94 24.69
CA GLY A 82 20.00 14.67 24.29
C GLY A 82 19.35 13.44 24.91
N GLY A 83 19.92 12.28 24.59
CA GLY A 83 19.43 10.97 25.00
C GLY A 83 18.29 10.42 24.13
N ALA A 84 17.81 9.22 24.49
CA ALA A 84 16.78 8.51 23.74
C ALA A 84 15.47 9.32 23.57
N ILE A 85 15.07 10.10 24.58
CA ILE A 85 13.88 10.97 24.48
C ILE A 85 14.07 12.07 23.43
N LYS A 86 15.27 12.68 23.32
CA LYS A 86 15.53 13.67 22.27
C LYS A 86 15.41 13.03 20.88
N TYR A 87 16.00 11.85 20.70
CA TYR A 87 15.90 11.11 19.45
C TYR A 87 14.45 10.84 19.03
N LEU A 88 13.62 10.36 19.97
CA LEU A 88 12.19 10.11 19.74
C LEU A 88 11.43 11.39 19.39
N ASN A 89 11.69 12.50 20.10
CA ASN A 89 11.03 13.77 19.84
C ASN A 89 11.37 14.36 18.45
N ASP A 90 12.51 13.97 17.88
CA ASP A 90 12.91 14.38 16.53
C ASP A 90 12.24 13.53 15.42
N GLN A 91 11.61 12.42 15.78
CA GLN A 91 10.88 11.57 14.82
C GLN A 91 9.44 12.05 14.64
N ASN A 92 8.86 11.72 13.49
CA ASN A 92 7.44 11.96 13.21
C ASN A 92 6.62 10.69 13.40
N TYR A 93 5.81 10.65 14.46
CA TYR A 93 4.88 9.55 14.75
C TYR A 93 3.44 9.83 14.30
N THR A 94 3.20 10.93 13.57
CA THR A 94 1.87 11.32 13.10
C THR A 94 1.28 10.25 12.19
N GLU A 95 2.07 9.74 11.25
CA GLU A 95 1.68 8.72 10.28
C GLU A 95 1.30 7.37 10.94
N PRO A 96 2.16 6.75 11.80
CA PRO A 96 1.78 5.55 12.54
C PRO A 96 0.49 5.70 13.36
N MET A 97 0.33 6.84 14.06
CA MET A 97 -0.85 7.09 14.88
C MET A 97 -2.10 7.33 14.03
N PHE A 98 -1.96 8.01 12.90
CA PHE A 98 -3.06 8.19 11.96
C PHE A 98 -3.52 6.84 11.39
N VAL A 99 -2.60 5.96 10.97
CA VAL A 99 -2.92 4.62 10.47
C VAL A 99 -3.67 3.80 11.52
N PHE A 100 -3.20 3.82 12.77
CA PHE A 100 -3.89 3.17 13.89
C PHE A 100 -5.35 3.63 14.01
N VAL A 101 -5.58 4.95 14.03
CA VAL A 101 -6.91 5.54 14.18
C VAL A 101 -7.80 5.24 12.99
N ILE A 102 -7.32 5.50 11.77
CA ILE A 102 -8.13 5.36 10.55
C ILE A 102 -8.52 3.90 10.31
N MET A 103 -7.61 2.94 10.56
CA MET A 103 -7.91 1.51 10.46
C MET A 103 -8.98 1.08 11.46
N CYS A 104 -8.89 1.57 12.70
CA CYS A 104 -9.86 1.25 13.73
C CYS A 104 -11.27 1.75 13.36
N MET A 105 -11.37 2.97 12.83
CA MET A 105 -12.65 3.59 12.47
C MET A 105 -13.23 3.05 11.15
N ALA A 106 -12.38 2.88 10.12
CA ALA A 106 -12.79 2.35 8.82
C ALA A 106 -13.19 0.88 8.89
N GLY A 107 -12.61 0.12 9.83
CA GLY A 107 -12.95 -1.28 10.08
C GLY A 107 -14.27 -1.51 10.83
N THR A 108 -15.01 -0.46 11.17
CA THR A 108 -16.29 -0.58 11.88
C THR A 108 -17.40 -1.13 10.97
N ARG A 109 -18.33 -1.88 11.58
CA ARG A 109 -19.43 -2.50 10.84
C ARG A 109 -20.33 -1.52 10.07
N PRO A 110 -20.68 -0.32 10.59
CA PRO A 110 -21.46 0.66 9.82
C PRO A 110 -20.78 1.09 8.51
N VAL A 111 -19.44 1.19 8.50
CA VAL A 111 -18.65 1.56 7.32
C VAL A 111 -18.56 0.38 6.34
N ILE A 112 -18.30 -0.82 6.85
CA ILE A 112 -18.25 -2.06 6.05
C ILE A 112 -19.58 -2.33 5.33
N LEU A 113 -20.72 -2.20 6.02
CA LEU A 113 -22.04 -2.41 5.42
C LEU A 113 -22.42 -1.34 4.40
N LEU A 114 -21.93 -0.11 4.57
CA LEU A 114 -22.09 0.92 3.55
C LEU A 114 -21.34 0.53 2.28
N ALA A 115 -20.09 0.09 2.40
CA ALA A 115 -19.29 -0.39 1.28
C ALA A 115 -19.97 -1.56 0.56
N GLU A 116 -20.51 -2.54 1.30
CA GLU A 116 -21.28 -3.65 0.73
C GLU A 116 -22.52 -3.16 -0.05
N LYS A 117 -23.27 -2.20 0.49
CA LYS A 117 -24.42 -1.59 -0.22
C LYS A 117 -24.00 -0.90 -1.50
N MET A 118 -22.87 -0.20 -1.51
CA MET A 118 -22.32 0.45 -2.71
C MET A 118 -21.93 -0.59 -3.77
N ILE A 119 -21.31 -1.70 -3.37
CA ILE A 119 -20.99 -2.82 -4.28
C ILE A 119 -22.26 -3.43 -4.87
N LYS A 120 -23.28 -3.72 -4.05
CA LYS A 120 -24.58 -4.25 -4.52
C LYS A 120 -25.28 -3.27 -5.48
N PHE A 121 -25.18 -1.97 -5.22
CA PHE A 121 -25.72 -0.94 -6.09
C PHE A 121 -24.97 -0.89 -7.43
N GLY A 122 -23.64 -0.90 -7.42
CA GLY A 122 -22.81 -0.93 -8.63
C GLY A 122 -23.12 -2.13 -9.53
N ALA A 123 -23.33 -3.31 -8.94
CA ALA A 123 -23.69 -4.52 -9.68
C ALA A 123 -24.99 -4.37 -10.48
N LYS A 124 -25.96 -3.60 -9.99
CA LYS A 124 -27.24 -3.37 -10.68
C LYS A 124 -27.11 -2.45 -11.91
N LEU A 125 -26.03 -1.68 -12.00
CA LEU A 125 -25.77 -0.78 -13.13
C LEU A 125 -25.08 -1.50 -14.29
N LEU A 126 -24.50 -2.67 -14.05
CA LEU A 126 -23.74 -3.40 -15.05
C LEU A 126 -24.66 -4.27 -15.93
N PRO A 127 -24.50 -4.25 -17.26
CA PRO A 127 -25.34 -5.01 -18.19
C PRO A 127 -24.90 -6.48 -18.31
N PHE A 128 -24.68 -7.18 -17.19
CA PHE A 128 -24.24 -8.59 -17.15
C PHE A 128 -25.20 -9.45 -16.32
N PRO A 129 -25.16 -10.80 -16.47
CA PRO A 129 -25.92 -11.71 -15.60
C PRO A 129 -25.60 -11.47 -14.13
N GLY A 130 -26.60 -11.60 -13.24
CA GLY A 130 -26.49 -11.14 -11.85
C GLY A 130 -25.25 -11.63 -11.10
N ARG A 131 -24.86 -12.91 -11.26
CA ARG A 131 -23.66 -13.47 -10.64
C ARG A 131 -22.36 -12.86 -11.18
N MET A 132 -22.25 -12.63 -12.48
CA MET A 132 -21.09 -11.99 -13.11
C MET A 132 -21.03 -10.48 -12.80
N ALA A 133 -22.16 -9.78 -12.87
CA ALA A 133 -22.27 -8.36 -12.55
C ALA A 133 -21.83 -8.08 -11.10
N PHE A 134 -22.27 -8.92 -10.17
CA PHE A 134 -21.88 -8.81 -8.76
C PHE A 134 -20.39 -9.09 -8.55
N TYR A 135 -19.81 -10.06 -9.27
CA TYR A 135 -18.38 -10.40 -9.20
C TYR A 135 -17.52 -9.23 -9.67
N ILE A 136 -17.85 -8.69 -10.85
CA ILE A 136 -17.17 -7.54 -11.45
C ILE A 136 -17.28 -6.33 -10.52
N SER A 137 -18.48 -6.05 -10.01
CA SER A 137 -18.68 -4.92 -9.10
C SER A 137 -17.91 -5.08 -7.80
N ALA A 138 -17.84 -6.28 -7.21
CA ALA A 138 -17.10 -6.53 -5.99
C ALA A 138 -15.59 -6.32 -6.18
N LEU A 139 -15.02 -6.82 -7.28
CA LEU A 139 -13.58 -6.75 -7.54
C LEU A 139 -13.12 -5.43 -8.19
N ILE A 140 -14.03 -4.58 -8.64
CA ILE A 140 -13.73 -3.20 -9.04
C ILE A 140 -14.01 -2.24 -7.88
N LEU A 141 -15.27 -2.15 -7.44
CA LEU A 141 -15.66 -1.15 -6.44
C LEU A 141 -15.10 -1.48 -5.05
N GLY A 142 -15.03 -2.75 -4.64
CA GLY A 142 -14.46 -3.12 -3.36
C GLY A 142 -13.02 -2.61 -3.19
N PRO A 143 -12.11 -2.94 -4.12
CA PRO A 143 -10.76 -2.42 -4.10
C PRO A 143 -10.62 -0.90 -4.22
N LEU A 144 -11.39 -0.24 -5.10
CA LEU A 144 -11.37 1.23 -5.22
C LEU A 144 -11.94 1.95 -3.99
N LEU A 145 -12.90 1.34 -3.29
CA LEU A 145 -13.37 1.84 -2.00
C LEU A 145 -12.26 1.84 -0.94
N GLY A 146 -11.23 1.00 -1.10
CA GLY A 146 -10.02 1.00 -0.27
C GLY A 146 -9.42 2.40 -0.11
N SER A 147 -9.43 3.23 -1.16
CA SER A 147 -8.98 4.63 -1.10
C SER A 147 -9.80 5.56 -0.22
N PHE A 148 -11.00 5.19 0.18
CA PHE A 148 -11.88 6.03 1.00
C PHE A 148 -12.08 5.49 2.41
N ILE A 149 -11.92 4.18 2.58
CA ILE A 149 -11.93 3.52 3.88
C ILE A 149 -10.49 3.23 4.29
N THR A 150 -9.99 2.02 4.05
CA THR A 150 -8.57 1.62 4.08
C THR A 150 -8.44 0.29 3.32
N GLU A 151 -7.23 -0.11 2.94
CA GLU A 151 -7.01 -1.42 2.30
C GLU A 151 -7.46 -2.62 3.16
N PRO A 152 -7.18 -2.69 4.49
CA PRO A 152 -7.62 -3.81 5.32
C PRO A 152 -9.15 -3.91 5.43
N ALA A 153 -9.85 -2.77 5.50
CA ALA A 153 -11.30 -2.75 5.54
C ALA A 153 -11.90 -3.20 4.20
N ALA A 154 -11.41 -2.66 3.08
CA ALA A 154 -11.83 -3.06 1.73
C ALA A 154 -11.57 -4.55 1.46
N MET A 155 -10.43 -5.08 1.92
CA MET A 155 -10.10 -6.49 1.83
C MET A 155 -11.11 -7.34 2.61
N THR A 156 -11.41 -6.96 3.84
CA THR A 156 -12.38 -7.68 4.69
C THR A 156 -13.75 -7.75 4.02
N VAL A 157 -14.28 -6.61 3.55
CA VAL A 157 -15.61 -6.54 2.90
C VAL A 157 -15.62 -7.41 1.65
N THR A 158 -14.64 -7.23 0.77
CA THR A 158 -14.61 -7.90 -0.52
C THR A 158 -14.37 -9.40 -0.36
N ALA A 159 -13.50 -9.82 0.56
CA ALA A 159 -13.26 -11.23 0.85
C ALA A 159 -14.49 -11.92 1.46
N LEU A 160 -15.24 -11.26 2.35
CA LEU A 160 -16.50 -11.81 2.88
C LEU A 160 -17.57 -11.96 1.80
N ILE A 161 -17.71 -10.97 0.92
CA ILE A 161 -18.59 -11.06 -0.25
C ILE A 161 -18.17 -12.23 -1.14
N LEU A 162 -16.88 -12.36 -1.44
CA LEU A 162 -16.39 -13.47 -2.26
C LEU A 162 -16.63 -14.82 -1.58
N LEU A 163 -16.42 -14.91 -0.27
CA LEU A 163 -16.67 -16.09 0.53
C LEU A 163 -18.13 -16.55 0.42
N GLU A 164 -19.05 -15.63 0.66
CA GLU A 164 -20.48 -15.91 0.78
C GLU A 164 -21.14 -16.27 -0.56
N TYR A 165 -20.75 -15.58 -1.63
CA TYR A 165 -21.43 -15.71 -2.93
C TYR A 165 -20.71 -16.62 -3.91
N TYR A 166 -19.39 -16.83 -3.78
CA TYR A 166 -18.62 -17.61 -4.74
C TYR A 166 -17.93 -18.81 -4.10
N TYR A 167 -17.14 -18.61 -3.04
CA TYR A 167 -16.31 -19.69 -2.50
C TYR A 167 -17.14 -20.75 -1.72
N SER A 168 -18.35 -20.41 -1.27
CA SER A 168 -19.26 -21.42 -0.70
C SER A 168 -19.99 -22.27 -1.74
N HIS A 169 -19.87 -21.97 -3.04
CA HIS A 169 -20.60 -22.63 -4.13
C HIS A 169 -19.67 -23.45 -5.02
N SER A 170 -19.03 -24.51 -4.49
CA SER A 170 -18.26 -25.51 -5.26
C SER A 170 -17.55 -25.01 -6.54
N MET A 171 -16.89 -23.86 -6.48
CA MET A 171 -16.22 -23.27 -7.65
C MET A 171 -14.93 -24.03 -7.95
N SER A 172 -14.40 -23.90 -9.16
CA SER A 172 -13.15 -24.57 -9.49
C SER A 172 -11.99 -24.00 -8.68
N LYS A 173 -11.02 -24.85 -8.29
CA LYS A 173 -9.80 -24.36 -7.62
C LYS A 173 -9.06 -23.32 -8.47
N LYS A 174 -9.12 -23.43 -9.81
CA LYS A 174 -8.53 -22.46 -10.74
C LYS A 174 -9.17 -21.08 -10.60
N PHE A 175 -10.51 -21.02 -10.58
CA PHE A 175 -11.25 -19.78 -10.35
C PHE A 175 -10.92 -19.18 -8.98
N MET A 176 -10.87 -20.00 -7.93
CA MET A 176 -10.57 -19.54 -6.58
C MET A 176 -9.15 -18.93 -6.50
N TYR A 177 -8.12 -19.60 -7.02
CA TYR A 177 -6.76 -19.05 -7.03
C TYR A 177 -6.63 -17.78 -7.90
N ALA A 178 -7.27 -17.74 -9.07
CA ALA A 178 -7.29 -16.55 -9.91
C ALA A 178 -7.99 -15.37 -9.21
N THR A 179 -9.09 -15.64 -8.52
CA THR A 179 -9.88 -14.62 -7.82
C THR A 179 -9.17 -14.07 -6.59
N ILE A 180 -8.54 -14.91 -5.75
CA ILE A 180 -7.80 -14.42 -4.58
C ILE A 180 -6.55 -13.64 -4.99
N GLY A 181 -5.81 -14.10 -6.02
CA GLY A 181 -4.67 -13.36 -6.55
C GLY A 181 -5.08 -12.01 -7.13
N LEU A 182 -6.18 -11.97 -7.90
CA LEU A 182 -6.77 -10.74 -8.40
C LEU A 182 -7.20 -9.80 -7.26
N LEU A 183 -7.86 -10.33 -6.23
CA LEU A 183 -8.28 -9.56 -5.06
C LEU A 183 -7.08 -8.87 -4.38
N PHE A 184 -5.99 -9.62 -4.15
CA PHE A 184 -4.81 -9.10 -3.48
C PHE A 184 -4.16 -7.97 -4.29
N VAL A 185 -3.97 -8.18 -5.58
CA VAL A 185 -3.41 -7.16 -6.48
C VAL A 185 -4.32 -5.94 -6.55
N ASN A 186 -5.63 -6.13 -6.79
CA ASN A 186 -6.56 -5.02 -6.90
C ASN A 186 -6.64 -4.20 -5.61
N ILE A 187 -6.65 -4.84 -4.43
CA ILE A 187 -6.67 -4.12 -3.14
C ILE A 187 -5.40 -3.28 -2.98
N SER A 188 -4.24 -3.86 -3.29
CA SER A 188 -2.94 -3.20 -3.17
C SER A 188 -2.83 -1.93 -4.03
N ILE A 189 -3.29 -1.98 -5.29
CA ILE A 189 -3.26 -0.80 -6.16
C ILE A 189 -4.48 0.11 -5.97
N GLY A 190 -5.61 -0.45 -5.51
CA GLY A 190 -6.89 0.24 -5.35
C GLY A 190 -6.90 1.30 -4.27
N GLY A 191 -5.95 1.25 -3.32
CA GLY A 191 -5.74 2.27 -2.29
C GLY A 191 -5.13 3.59 -2.80
N THR A 192 -4.68 3.66 -4.05
CA THR A 192 -3.88 4.78 -4.57
C THR A 192 -4.65 5.98 -5.14
N LEU A 193 -5.99 6.04 -5.05
CA LEU A 193 -6.76 7.25 -5.42
C LEU A 193 -6.60 8.39 -4.40
N THR A 194 -6.23 8.08 -3.16
CA THR A 194 -6.01 9.07 -2.10
C THR A 194 -4.65 8.83 -1.44
N HIS A 195 -4.16 9.81 -0.68
CA HIS A 195 -2.84 9.77 -0.05
C HIS A 195 -2.85 9.16 1.36
N PHE A 196 -4.03 8.84 1.90
CA PHE A 196 -4.18 8.43 3.30
C PHE A 196 -4.65 6.98 3.49
N ALA A 197 -4.99 6.29 2.40
CA ALA A 197 -5.65 4.99 2.47
C ALA A 197 -4.69 3.80 2.39
N ALA A 198 -3.70 3.88 1.50
CA ALA A 198 -2.66 2.88 1.32
C ALA A 198 -1.47 3.21 2.24
N PRO A 199 -1.08 2.32 3.18
CA PRO A 199 0.13 2.50 3.98
C PRO A 199 1.37 2.94 3.16
N PRO A 200 1.71 2.32 2.01
CA PRO A 200 2.90 2.73 1.25
C PRO A 200 2.85 4.17 0.73
N VAL A 201 1.67 4.67 0.40
CA VAL A 201 1.49 6.07 -0.03
C VAL A 201 1.53 6.99 1.18
N LEU A 202 0.88 6.60 2.27
CA LEU A 202 0.80 7.40 3.48
C LEU A 202 2.18 7.66 4.09
N MET A 203 3.08 6.67 4.08
CA MET A 203 4.44 6.81 4.62
C MET A 203 5.28 7.85 3.89
N VAL A 204 4.92 8.20 2.64
CA VAL A 204 5.65 9.17 1.82
C VAL A 204 4.90 10.47 1.60
N ALA A 205 3.58 10.48 1.76
CA ALA A 205 2.71 11.59 1.36
C ALA A 205 3.07 12.90 2.04
N SER A 206 3.27 12.89 3.37
CA SER A 206 3.68 14.08 4.12
C SER A 206 5.08 14.56 3.71
N LYS A 207 6.01 13.62 3.51
CA LYS A 207 7.42 13.89 3.18
C LYS A 207 7.58 14.52 1.80
N TRP A 208 6.83 14.05 0.81
CA TRP A 208 6.89 14.52 -0.58
C TRP A 208 5.74 15.45 -0.96
N HIS A 209 4.92 15.86 0.02
CA HIS A 209 3.78 16.75 -0.15
C HIS A 209 2.76 16.29 -1.21
N TRP A 210 2.51 14.98 -1.27
CA TRP A 210 1.53 14.41 -2.18
C TRP A 210 0.12 14.51 -1.60
N GLY A 211 -0.70 15.34 -2.24
CA GLY A 211 -2.13 15.44 -1.95
C GLY A 211 -2.98 14.48 -2.79
N ILE A 212 -4.31 14.54 -2.58
CA ILE A 212 -5.29 13.77 -3.36
C ILE A 212 -5.13 14.00 -4.87
N MET A 213 -4.89 15.25 -5.30
CA MET A 213 -4.73 15.55 -6.72
C MET A 213 -3.52 14.85 -7.32
N HIS A 214 -2.37 14.89 -6.65
CA HIS A 214 -1.18 14.17 -7.11
C HIS A 214 -1.47 12.67 -7.26
N MET A 215 -2.14 12.08 -6.26
CA MET A 215 -2.49 10.66 -6.30
C MET A 215 -3.41 10.32 -7.46
N ILE A 216 -4.48 11.08 -7.66
CA ILE A 216 -5.43 10.87 -8.77
C ILE A 216 -4.74 11.01 -10.13
N THR A 217 -3.85 11.98 -10.32
CA THR A 217 -3.26 12.28 -11.64
C THR A 217 -2.04 11.45 -11.99
N ASN A 218 -1.40 10.81 -11.01
CA ASN A 218 -0.19 10.01 -11.22
C ASN A 218 -0.42 8.51 -11.01
N PHE A 219 -1.25 8.11 -10.05
CA PHE A 219 -1.41 6.70 -9.66
C PHE A 219 -2.85 6.20 -9.83
N GLY A 220 -3.81 6.89 -9.20
CA GLY A 220 -5.15 6.36 -8.95
C GLY A 220 -5.94 6.00 -10.21
N PHE A 221 -5.90 6.84 -11.26
CA PHE A 221 -6.59 6.51 -12.50
C PHE A 221 -5.94 5.35 -13.26
N LYS A 222 -4.60 5.22 -13.19
CA LYS A 222 -3.85 4.09 -13.78
C LYS A 222 -4.21 2.78 -13.06
N ALA A 223 -4.27 2.84 -11.71
CA ALA A 223 -4.71 1.72 -10.88
C ALA A 223 -6.16 1.33 -11.17
N ALA A 224 -7.07 2.30 -11.33
CA ALA A 224 -8.47 2.02 -11.67
C ALA A 224 -8.59 1.32 -13.03
N ILE A 225 -7.84 1.75 -14.04
CA ILE A 225 -7.79 1.10 -15.35
C ILE A 225 -7.25 -0.33 -15.22
N ALA A 226 -6.16 -0.54 -14.48
CA ALA A 226 -5.60 -1.87 -14.24
C ALA A 226 -6.63 -2.79 -13.55
N ILE A 227 -7.27 -2.33 -12.48
CA ILE A 227 -8.32 -3.06 -11.76
C ILE A 227 -9.46 -3.48 -12.70
N ILE A 228 -9.91 -2.56 -13.55
CA ILE A 228 -10.96 -2.82 -14.54
C ILE A 228 -10.50 -3.91 -15.52
N ILE A 229 -9.34 -3.75 -16.14
CA ILE A 229 -8.80 -4.71 -17.12
C ILE A 229 -8.67 -6.10 -16.48
N CYS A 230 -7.96 -6.20 -15.35
CA CYS A 230 -7.73 -7.47 -14.66
C CYS A 230 -9.05 -8.15 -14.27
N THR A 231 -10.00 -7.39 -13.73
CA THR A 231 -11.30 -7.92 -13.30
C THR A 231 -12.11 -8.45 -14.48
N PHE A 232 -12.19 -7.69 -15.56
CA PHE A 232 -12.89 -8.15 -16.77
C PHE A 232 -12.21 -9.38 -17.37
N THR A 233 -10.88 -9.39 -17.48
CA THR A 233 -10.13 -10.54 -17.99
C THR A 233 -10.45 -11.81 -17.21
N VAL A 234 -10.37 -11.78 -15.87
CA VAL A 234 -10.69 -12.94 -15.04
C VAL A 234 -12.17 -13.32 -15.16
N ALA A 235 -13.08 -12.33 -15.12
CA ALA A 235 -14.51 -12.58 -15.25
C ALA A 235 -14.88 -13.25 -16.58
N PHE A 236 -14.22 -12.88 -17.69
CA PHE A 236 -14.46 -13.50 -19.01
C PHE A 236 -13.79 -14.86 -19.18
N ILE A 237 -12.61 -15.09 -18.59
CA ILE A 237 -11.95 -16.41 -18.57
C ILE A 237 -12.85 -17.45 -17.87
N PHE A 238 -13.49 -17.05 -16.78
CA PHE A 238 -14.37 -17.92 -15.98
C PHE A 238 -15.86 -17.62 -16.18
N LYS A 239 -16.24 -17.08 -17.35
CA LYS A 239 -17.62 -16.68 -17.65
C LYS A 239 -18.62 -17.80 -17.38
N ASP A 240 -18.25 -19.04 -17.66
CA ASP A 240 -19.13 -20.21 -17.55
C ASP A 240 -19.48 -20.49 -16.08
N GLU A 241 -18.52 -20.33 -15.15
CA GLU A 241 -18.74 -20.44 -13.69
C GLU A 241 -19.54 -19.25 -13.14
N LEU A 242 -19.46 -18.10 -13.80
CA LEU A 242 -20.15 -16.85 -13.43
C LEU A 242 -21.52 -16.68 -14.08
N THR A 243 -21.98 -17.65 -14.89
CA THR A 243 -23.34 -17.65 -15.43
C THR A 243 -24.37 -17.99 -14.36
N GLY A 244 -25.58 -17.45 -14.50
CA GLY A 244 -26.71 -17.74 -13.62
C GLY A 244 -27.16 -16.56 -12.76
N LYS A 245 -28.18 -16.82 -11.95
CA LYS A 245 -28.72 -15.85 -11.00
C LYS A 245 -27.83 -15.81 -9.76
N LEU A 246 -27.69 -14.62 -9.18
CA LEU A 246 -27.16 -14.50 -7.83
C LEU A 246 -28.22 -15.10 -6.90
N GLU A 247 -27.86 -16.14 -6.15
CA GLU A 247 -28.71 -16.63 -5.08
C GLU A 247 -28.52 -15.71 -3.89
N ASP A 248 -29.57 -14.98 -3.51
CA ASP A 248 -29.56 -14.18 -2.30
C ASP A 248 -29.55 -15.16 -1.11
N LYS A 249 -28.39 -15.32 -0.47
CA LYS A 249 -28.39 -15.87 0.88
C LYS A 249 -29.15 -14.89 1.78
N HIS A 250 -30.17 -15.40 2.46
CA HIS A 250 -30.79 -14.66 3.56
C HIS A 250 -29.68 -14.29 4.54
N SER A 251 -29.46 -12.98 4.68
CA SER A 251 -28.58 -12.39 5.69
C SER A 251 -28.78 -13.14 7.00
N HIS A 252 -27.69 -13.59 7.64
CA HIS A 252 -27.76 -14.16 8.98
C HIS A 252 -28.69 -13.28 9.85
N ASP A 253 -29.84 -13.85 10.21
CA ASP A 253 -31.00 -13.21 10.87
C ASP A 253 -30.67 -12.62 12.26
N ASN A 254 -29.41 -12.75 12.69
CA ASN A 254 -28.90 -12.41 14.01
C ASN A 254 -27.79 -11.34 14.00
N THR A 255 -27.54 -10.67 12.87
CA THR A 255 -26.47 -9.66 12.80
C THR A 255 -27.06 -8.25 12.98
N MET A 256 -26.65 -7.52 14.03
CA MET A 256 -27.18 -6.19 14.39
C MET A 256 -27.04 -5.20 13.23
N THR A 257 -28.11 -4.78 12.57
CA THR A 257 -27.98 -3.83 11.46
C THR A 257 -27.84 -2.41 12.00
N PRO A 258 -26.73 -1.71 11.73
CA PRO A 258 -26.58 -0.35 12.19
C PRO A 258 -27.60 0.55 11.53
N THR A 259 -28.30 1.36 12.31
CA THR A 259 -29.19 2.42 11.83
C THR A 259 -28.41 3.48 11.04
N TRP A 260 -29.05 4.08 10.04
CA TRP A 260 -28.43 5.04 9.11
C TRP A 260 -27.70 6.20 9.81
N TRP A 261 -28.22 6.71 10.93
CA TRP A 261 -27.63 7.84 11.65
C TRP A 261 -26.25 7.49 12.24
N MET A 262 -26.02 6.22 12.63
CA MET A 262 -24.72 5.79 13.12
C MET A 262 -23.70 5.74 12.00
N THR A 263 -24.08 5.23 10.82
CA THR A 263 -23.21 5.28 9.64
C THR A 263 -22.81 6.73 9.35
N VAL A 264 -23.75 7.67 9.38
CA VAL A 264 -23.46 9.10 9.17
C VAL A 264 -22.47 9.63 10.21
N ILE A 265 -22.66 9.33 11.50
CA ILE A 265 -21.74 9.77 12.55
C ILE A 265 -20.33 9.18 12.35
N HIS A 266 -20.23 7.88 12.05
CA HIS A 266 -18.94 7.25 11.77
C HIS A 266 -18.22 7.91 10.60
N LEU A 267 -18.95 8.22 9.52
CA LEU A 267 -18.38 8.93 8.36
C LEU A 267 -17.94 10.36 8.70
N ILE A 268 -18.69 11.07 9.54
CA ILE A 268 -18.29 12.41 10.00
C ILE A 268 -16.98 12.33 10.78
N PHE A 269 -16.87 11.42 11.75
CA PHE A 269 -15.63 11.24 12.50
C PHE A 269 -14.47 10.84 11.58
N LEU A 270 -14.69 9.90 10.66
CA LEU A 270 -13.69 9.47 9.68
C LEU A 270 -13.20 10.65 8.84
N ALA A 271 -14.13 11.45 8.30
CA ALA A 271 -13.81 12.62 7.50
C ALA A 271 -13.06 13.70 8.30
N LEU A 272 -13.43 13.92 9.57
CA LEU A 272 -12.73 14.87 10.45
C LEU A 272 -11.30 14.42 10.77
N VAL A 273 -11.10 13.13 11.02
CA VAL A 273 -9.74 12.57 11.24
C VAL A 273 -8.89 12.74 9.99
N VAL A 274 -9.41 12.41 8.80
CA VAL A 274 -8.70 12.61 7.52
C VAL A 274 -8.38 14.09 7.29
N TYR A 275 -9.35 14.97 7.51
CA TYR A 275 -9.16 16.42 7.35
C TYR A 275 -8.08 16.98 8.28
N THR A 276 -7.92 16.39 9.46
CA THR A 276 -6.96 16.83 10.49
C THR A 276 -5.74 15.91 10.59
N ALA A 277 -5.45 15.11 9.56
CA ALA A 277 -4.37 14.12 9.56
C ALA A 277 -2.98 14.68 9.89
N HIS A 278 -2.73 15.97 9.58
CA HIS A 278 -1.48 16.65 9.92
C HIS A 278 -1.36 17.07 11.40
N HIS A 279 -2.42 16.93 12.20
CA HIS A 279 -2.50 17.38 13.58
C HIS A 279 -2.79 16.23 14.54
N MET A 280 -1.75 15.48 14.92
CA MET A 280 -1.83 14.30 15.79
C MET A 280 -2.67 14.50 17.06
N VAL A 281 -2.43 15.60 17.79
CA VAL A 281 -3.14 15.88 19.04
C VAL A 281 -4.66 15.99 18.82
N PHE A 282 -5.07 16.61 17.71
CA PHE A 282 -6.48 16.83 17.41
C PHE A 282 -7.18 15.55 16.98
N PHE A 283 -6.62 14.80 16.02
CA PHE A 283 -7.25 13.57 15.57
C PHE A 283 -7.25 12.49 16.64
N MET A 284 -6.25 12.46 17.54
CA MET A 284 -6.25 11.56 18.69
C MET A 284 -7.37 11.93 19.68
N GLY A 285 -7.60 13.22 19.92
CA GLY A 285 -8.75 13.68 20.71
C GLY A 285 -10.09 13.27 20.09
N LEU A 286 -10.23 13.42 18.77
CA LEU A 286 -11.41 12.93 18.03
C LEU A 286 -11.57 11.42 18.15
N PHE A 287 -10.49 10.65 18.04
CA PHE A 287 -10.52 9.20 18.17
C PHE A 287 -10.97 8.76 19.56
N LEU A 288 -10.45 9.37 20.63
CA LEU A 288 -10.91 9.08 22.00
C LEU A 288 -12.40 9.40 22.16
N PHE A 289 -12.89 10.49 21.55
CA PHE A 289 -14.31 10.80 21.56
C PHE A 289 -15.14 9.77 20.77
N PHE A 290 -14.64 9.33 19.62
CA PHE A 290 -15.23 8.26 18.82
C PHE A 290 -15.31 6.94 19.60
N LEU A 291 -14.26 6.54 20.32
CA LEU A 291 -14.26 5.37 21.19
C LEU A 291 -15.33 5.48 22.29
N GLY A 292 -15.48 6.66 22.89
CA GLY A 292 -16.56 6.94 23.85
C GLY A 292 -17.95 6.78 23.23
N PHE A 293 -18.14 7.28 22.00
CA PHE A 293 -19.38 7.11 21.24
C PHE A 293 -19.68 5.63 20.97
N VAL A 294 -18.71 4.86 20.48
CA VAL A 294 -18.85 3.42 20.23
C VAL A 294 -19.17 2.66 21.52
N ALA A 295 -18.50 2.99 22.62
CA ALA A 295 -18.73 2.34 23.92
C ALA A 295 -20.16 2.53 24.43
N VAL A 296 -20.77 3.69 24.20
CA VAL A 296 -22.17 3.99 24.59
C VAL A 296 -23.19 3.40 23.61
N THR A 297 -22.79 3.12 22.37
CA THR A 297 -23.69 2.61 21.31
C THR A 297 -23.45 1.14 20.97
N LYS A 298 -22.80 0.39 21.88
CA LYS A 298 -22.44 -1.03 21.67
C LYS A 298 -23.64 -1.94 21.41
N GLU A 299 -24.85 -1.57 21.84
CA GLU A 299 -26.08 -2.32 21.51
C GLU A 299 -26.51 -2.22 20.04
N TYR A 300 -25.77 -1.50 19.20
CA TYR A 300 -26.10 -1.32 17.79
C TYR A 300 -24.97 -1.67 16.81
N GLN A 301 -23.80 -2.07 17.31
CA GLN A 301 -22.63 -2.36 16.47
C GLN A 301 -21.70 -3.40 17.10
N ASP A 302 -20.88 -4.01 16.25
CA ASP A 302 -19.88 -4.99 16.66
C ASP A 302 -18.70 -4.30 17.35
N GLU A 303 -17.87 -5.09 18.04
CA GLU A 303 -16.63 -4.59 18.64
C GLU A 303 -15.66 -4.07 17.58
N ILE A 304 -14.97 -2.99 17.93
CA ILE A 304 -13.94 -2.38 17.08
C ILE A 304 -12.66 -3.22 17.09
N LYS A 305 -11.98 -3.27 15.95
CA LYS A 305 -10.70 -3.97 15.76
C LYS A 305 -9.52 -3.17 16.32
N LEU A 306 -9.57 -2.88 17.62
CA LEU A 306 -8.58 -2.03 18.29
C LEU A 306 -7.21 -2.71 18.36
N LYS A 307 -7.17 -4.02 18.67
CA LYS A 307 -5.92 -4.79 18.79
C LYS A 307 -5.16 -4.81 17.47
N GLU A 308 -5.85 -5.17 16.38
CA GLU A 308 -5.26 -5.31 15.05
C GLU A 308 -4.74 -3.95 14.56
N SER A 309 -5.53 -2.89 14.71
CA SER A 309 -5.11 -1.55 14.31
C SER A 309 -3.92 -1.06 15.14
N LEU A 310 -3.90 -1.36 16.45
CA LEU A 310 -2.81 -0.98 17.34
C LEU A 310 -1.50 -1.66 16.95
N LEU A 311 -1.54 -2.96 16.61
CA LEU A 311 -0.36 -3.70 16.18
C LEU A 311 0.21 -3.11 14.88
N VAL A 312 -0.63 -2.72 13.91
CA VAL A 312 -0.15 -2.04 12.70
C VAL A 312 0.46 -0.67 13.01
N GLY A 313 -0.15 0.12 13.89
CA GLY A 313 0.47 1.38 14.36
C GLY A 313 1.81 1.14 15.07
N PHE A 314 1.91 0.07 15.86
CA PHE A 314 3.14 -0.31 16.56
C PHE A 314 4.25 -0.76 15.60
N PHE A 315 3.90 -1.50 14.54
CA PHE A 315 4.80 -1.84 13.44
C PHE A 315 5.40 -0.58 12.81
N LEU A 316 4.53 0.35 12.37
CA LEU A 316 4.94 1.58 11.69
C LEU A 316 5.74 2.50 12.61
N ALA A 317 5.37 2.62 13.89
CA ALA A 317 6.16 3.38 14.86
C ALA A 317 7.54 2.75 15.10
N GLY A 318 7.61 1.42 15.11
CA GLY A 318 8.87 0.68 15.17
C GLY A 318 9.75 0.93 13.95
N LEU A 319 9.16 0.93 12.75
CA LEU A 319 9.82 1.31 11.51
C LEU A 319 10.34 2.74 11.58
N VAL A 320 9.54 3.71 12.05
CA VAL A 320 9.99 5.09 12.20
C VAL A 320 11.21 5.18 13.14
N THR A 321 11.18 4.42 14.22
CA THR A 321 12.22 4.44 15.25
C THR A 321 13.53 3.77 14.79
N LEU A 322 13.47 2.67 14.03
CA LEU A 322 14.66 1.96 13.55
C LEU A 322 15.14 2.42 12.18
N GLY A 323 14.21 2.81 11.32
CA GLY A 323 14.47 3.09 9.92
C GLY A 323 15.28 4.36 9.70
N THR A 324 15.06 5.42 10.49
CA THR A 324 15.87 6.65 10.41
C THR A 324 17.38 6.37 10.58
N MET A 325 17.76 5.34 11.35
CA MET A 325 19.16 4.93 11.48
C MET A 325 19.77 4.30 10.22
N GLN A 326 18.95 3.95 9.23
CA GLN A 326 19.38 3.27 8.00
C GLN A 326 19.74 4.23 6.86
N GLN A 327 19.46 5.53 7.04
CA GLN A 327 19.62 6.53 5.98
C GLN A 327 21.05 6.57 5.39
N TRP A 328 22.08 6.34 6.22
CA TRP A 328 23.48 6.52 5.83
C TRP A 328 23.95 5.60 4.70
N TRP A 329 23.43 4.37 4.61
CA TRP A 329 23.74 3.42 3.53
C TRP A 329 22.65 3.41 2.46
N LEU A 330 21.38 3.59 2.85
CA LEU A 330 20.26 3.63 1.91
C LEU A 330 20.39 4.75 0.88
N GLN A 331 20.90 5.91 1.29
CA GLN A 331 21.11 7.05 0.39
C GLN A 331 22.00 6.67 -0.78
N GLU A 332 23.13 6.01 -0.53
CA GLU A 332 24.09 5.60 -1.55
C GLU A 332 23.53 4.52 -2.48
N VAL A 333 22.77 3.57 -1.94
CA VAL A 333 22.20 2.48 -2.72
C VAL A 333 21.07 2.99 -3.61
N LEU A 334 20.06 3.66 -3.02
CA LEU A 334 18.82 3.99 -3.72
C LEU A 334 19.01 5.07 -4.79
N THR A 335 19.87 6.06 -4.55
CA THR A 335 20.11 7.14 -5.53
C THR A 335 20.88 6.70 -6.76
N LYS A 336 21.63 5.59 -6.69
CA LYS A 336 22.36 5.01 -7.84
C LYS A 336 21.46 4.18 -8.75
N LEU A 337 20.30 3.76 -8.27
CA LEU A 337 19.34 2.97 -9.07
C LEU A 337 18.57 3.88 -10.04
N GLY A 338 18.43 3.46 -11.29
CA GLY A 338 17.55 4.13 -12.24
C GLY A 338 16.06 3.98 -11.89
N ASP A 339 15.20 4.84 -12.44
CA ASP A 339 13.76 4.86 -12.16
C ASP A 339 13.09 3.50 -12.40
N LEU A 340 13.39 2.86 -13.54
CA LEU A 340 12.84 1.56 -13.92
C LEU A 340 13.38 0.44 -13.03
N THR A 341 14.68 0.45 -12.75
CA THR A 341 15.34 -0.49 -11.83
C THR A 341 14.71 -0.43 -10.45
N LEU A 342 14.48 0.77 -9.92
CA LEU A 342 13.84 0.97 -8.62
C LEU A 342 12.39 0.50 -8.64
N PHE A 343 11.65 0.74 -9.72
CA PHE A 343 10.27 0.27 -9.89
C PHE A 343 10.17 -1.26 -9.89
N ILE A 344 10.99 -1.93 -10.70
CA ILE A 344 10.98 -3.39 -10.81
C ILE A 344 11.50 -4.01 -9.51
N GLY A 345 12.60 -3.48 -8.97
CA GLY A 345 13.18 -3.90 -7.70
C GLY A 345 12.19 -3.77 -6.54
N ALA A 346 11.48 -2.64 -6.44
CA ALA A 346 10.44 -2.45 -5.44
C ALA A 346 9.29 -3.44 -5.61
N THR A 347 8.86 -3.72 -6.86
CA THR A 347 7.81 -4.72 -7.15
C THR A 347 8.21 -6.11 -6.66
N GLY A 348 9.42 -6.56 -7.01
CA GLY A 348 9.93 -7.88 -6.62
C GLY A 348 10.20 -8.00 -5.12
N LEU A 349 10.82 -6.98 -4.52
CA LEU A 349 11.16 -6.97 -3.11
C LEU A 349 9.90 -6.91 -2.22
N THR A 350 8.85 -6.25 -2.68
CA THR A 350 7.54 -6.23 -2.00
C THR A 350 6.92 -7.63 -1.93
N ALA A 351 7.18 -8.52 -2.89
CA ALA A 351 6.65 -9.89 -2.80
C ALA A 351 7.13 -10.63 -1.54
N ILE A 352 8.24 -10.19 -0.94
CA ILE A 352 8.85 -10.81 0.25
C ILE A 352 8.94 -9.86 1.45
N THR A 353 8.56 -8.60 1.30
CA THR A 353 8.69 -7.55 2.33
C THR A 353 7.43 -6.68 2.34
N ASP A 354 7.08 -6.12 3.49
CA ASP A 354 5.97 -5.18 3.62
C ASP A 354 6.18 -3.92 2.74
N ASN A 355 5.15 -3.55 1.97
CA ASN A 355 5.20 -2.41 1.04
C ASN A 355 5.36 -1.05 1.74
N ALA A 356 4.82 -0.88 2.95
CA ALA A 356 4.93 0.35 3.73
C ALA A 356 6.36 0.51 4.26
N ALA A 357 6.99 -0.59 4.67
CA ALA A 357 8.40 -0.59 5.03
C ALA A 357 9.28 -0.10 3.87
N LEU A 358 9.09 -0.63 2.65
CA LEU A 358 9.93 -0.26 1.50
C LEU A 358 9.79 1.21 1.10
N THR A 359 8.57 1.71 1.02
CA THR A 359 8.30 3.12 0.70
C THR A 359 8.77 4.05 1.81
N TYR A 360 8.61 3.66 3.08
CA TYR A 360 9.16 4.42 4.20
C TYR A 360 10.67 4.52 4.13
N LEU A 361 11.41 3.43 3.87
CA LEU A 361 12.87 3.47 3.73
C LEU A 361 13.30 4.41 2.60
N GLY A 362 12.61 4.40 1.46
CA GLY A 362 12.90 5.36 0.39
C GLY A 362 12.50 6.80 0.71
N SER A 363 11.57 7.04 1.63
CA SER A 363 11.24 8.39 2.13
C SER A 363 12.37 9.04 2.92
N LEU A 364 13.32 8.23 3.41
CA LEU A 364 14.45 8.71 4.22
C LEU A 364 15.55 9.33 3.36
N VAL A 365 15.54 9.07 2.05
CA VAL A 365 16.61 9.47 1.13
C VAL A 365 16.08 10.48 0.12
N ASP A 366 16.99 11.28 -0.44
CA ASP A 366 16.63 12.27 -1.45
C ASP A 366 16.58 11.62 -2.84
N LEU A 367 15.37 11.30 -3.29
CA LEU A 367 15.09 10.65 -4.59
C LEU A 367 14.61 11.67 -5.63
N SER A 368 14.94 11.42 -6.90
CA SER A 368 14.34 12.13 -8.04
C SER A 368 12.82 11.89 -8.10
N GLU A 369 12.07 12.75 -8.79
CA GLU A 369 10.61 12.54 -8.97
C GLU A 369 10.29 11.21 -9.68
N GLY A 370 11.13 10.80 -10.64
CA GLY A 370 11.01 9.51 -11.31
C GLY A 370 11.25 8.32 -10.38
N GLN A 371 12.28 8.41 -9.52
CA GLN A 371 12.57 7.41 -8.50
C GLN A 371 11.46 7.33 -7.44
N LYS A 372 10.92 8.47 -6.97
CA LYS A 372 9.78 8.52 -6.04
C LYS A 372 8.56 7.81 -6.62
N TYR A 373 8.23 8.12 -7.87
CA TYR A 373 7.14 7.46 -8.59
C TYR A 373 7.41 5.96 -8.74
N GLY A 374 8.60 5.59 -9.22
CA GLY A 374 9.01 4.20 -9.44
C GLY A 374 8.92 3.36 -8.18
N LEU A 375 9.46 3.86 -7.07
CA LEU A 375 9.42 3.17 -5.78
C LEU A 375 7.98 2.89 -5.32
N VAL A 376 7.12 3.91 -5.32
CA VAL A 376 5.74 3.76 -4.82
C VAL A 376 4.92 2.91 -5.78
N ALA A 377 4.99 3.16 -7.09
CA ALA A 377 4.26 2.40 -8.09
C ALA A 377 4.68 0.93 -8.09
N GLY A 378 5.97 0.64 -7.91
CA GLY A 378 6.47 -0.72 -7.78
C GLY A 378 6.01 -1.39 -6.49
N ALA A 379 6.09 -0.69 -5.36
CA ALA A 379 5.64 -1.21 -4.07
C ALA A 379 4.14 -1.55 -4.07
N VAL A 380 3.28 -0.69 -4.63
CA VAL A 380 1.84 -0.97 -4.69
C VAL A 380 1.51 -2.07 -5.72
N ALA A 381 2.24 -2.16 -6.84
CA ALA A 381 2.04 -3.23 -7.82
C ALA A 381 2.41 -4.60 -7.27
N GLY A 382 3.54 -4.68 -6.54
CA GLY A 382 4.04 -5.93 -5.95
C GLY A 382 3.28 -6.41 -4.71
N GLY A 383 2.53 -5.51 -4.04
CA GLY A 383 1.84 -5.80 -2.77
C GLY A 383 0.77 -6.90 -2.85
N GLY A 384 0.35 -7.33 -4.04
CA GLY A 384 -0.58 -8.44 -4.23
C GLY A 384 0.07 -9.82 -4.44
N LEU A 385 1.39 -9.90 -4.61
CA LEU A 385 2.07 -11.12 -5.07
C LEU A 385 2.08 -12.25 -4.03
N THR A 386 2.10 -11.93 -2.75
CA THR A 386 2.14 -12.93 -1.66
C THR A 386 1.31 -12.50 -0.45
N VAL A 387 1.13 -13.42 0.50
CA VAL A 387 0.39 -13.15 1.74
C VAL A 387 1.09 -12.13 2.64
N ILE A 388 2.42 -12.03 2.58
CA ILE A 388 3.21 -11.16 3.47
C ILE A 388 3.54 -9.80 2.84
N ALA A 389 3.25 -9.62 1.55
CA ALA A 389 3.60 -8.43 0.79
C ALA A 389 2.84 -7.17 1.23
N ASN A 390 1.64 -7.35 1.81
CA ASN A 390 0.80 -6.25 2.25
C ASN A 390 -0.09 -6.69 3.43
N ALA A 391 -0.25 -5.83 4.44
CA ALA A 391 -1.01 -6.08 5.67
C ALA A 391 -2.48 -6.56 5.49
N PRO A 392 -3.24 -6.19 4.45
CA PRO A 392 -4.56 -6.74 4.18
C PRO A 392 -4.55 -8.21 3.75
N ASN A 393 -3.49 -8.70 3.10
CA ASN A 393 -3.48 -10.02 2.48
C ASN A 393 -3.67 -11.18 3.49
N PRO A 394 -3.07 -11.16 4.69
CA PRO A 394 -3.36 -12.13 5.74
C PRO A 394 -4.83 -12.17 6.15
N ALA A 395 -5.52 -11.01 6.18
CA ALA A 395 -6.95 -10.95 6.49
C ALA A 395 -7.79 -11.62 5.40
N GLY A 396 -7.53 -11.31 4.12
CA GLY A 396 -8.19 -11.96 2.99
C GLY A 396 -7.91 -13.47 2.94
N PHE A 397 -6.66 -13.87 3.18
CA PHE A 397 -6.25 -15.26 3.30
C PHE A 397 -7.02 -15.98 4.41
N GLY A 398 -7.07 -15.41 5.62
CA GLY A 398 -7.75 -16.00 6.77
C GLY A 398 -9.25 -16.23 6.54
N ILE A 399 -9.91 -15.28 5.86
CA ILE A 399 -11.34 -15.37 5.52
C ILE A 399 -11.58 -16.50 4.50
N LEU A 400 -10.76 -16.60 3.45
CA LEU A 400 -11.00 -17.52 2.33
C LEU A 400 -10.37 -18.91 2.54
N LYS A 401 -9.43 -19.08 3.47
CA LYS A 401 -8.64 -20.32 3.67
C LYS A 401 -9.51 -21.57 3.79
N LYS A 402 -10.59 -21.50 4.58
CA LYS A 402 -11.44 -22.66 4.89
C LYS A 402 -12.12 -23.24 3.65
N SER A 403 -12.34 -22.43 2.62
CA SER A 403 -12.98 -22.87 1.37
C SER A 403 -12.09 -23.76 0.51
N PHE A 404 -10.77 -23.82 0.76
CA PHE A 404 -9.84 -24.64 -0.02
C PHE A 404 -9.64 -26.07 0.54
N GLY A 405 -10.33 -26.43 1.63
CA GLY A 405 -10.22 -27.72 2.30
C GLY A 405 -9.18 -27.72 3.44
N GLU A 406 -8.82 -28.91 3.93
CA GLU A 406 -7.91 -29.06 5.08
C GLU A 406 -6.50 -28.53 4.81
N ASP A 407 -6.02 -28.64 3.57
CA ASP A 407 -4.71 -28.14 3.14
C ASP A 407 -4.64 -26.60 3.09
N GLY A 408 -5.79 -25.91 3.10
CA GLY A 408 -5.88 -24.46 2.98
C GLY A 408 -5.40 -23.93 1.62
N ILE A 409 -4.89 -22.69 1.62
CA ILE A 409 -4.43 -22.00 0.40
C ILE A 409 -2.92 -22.19 0.25
N SER A 410 -2.49 -22.66 -0.92
CA SER A 410 -1.08 -22.78 -1.27
C SER A 410 -0.45 -21.40 -1.57
N PRO A 411 0.70 -21.03 -0.97
CA PRO A 411 1.41 -19.80 -1.30
C PRO A 411 1.77 -19.68 -2.79
N LEU A 412 2.19 -20.78 -3.42
CA LEU A 412 2.50 -20.82 -4.86
C LEU A 412 1.26 -20.62 -5.71
N GLY A 413 0.10 -21.09 -5.24
CA GLY A 413 -1.17 -20.88 -5.93
C GLY A 413 -1.61 -19.41 -5.91
N ILE A 414 -1.37 -18.70 -4.81
CA ILE A 414 -1.60 -17.24 -4.72
C ILE A 414 -0.68 -16.51 -5.69
N LEU A 415 0.62 -16.81 -5.64
CA LEU A 415 1.60 -16.20 -6.54
C LEU A 415 1.21 -16.41 -8.01
N ALA A 416 0.86 -17.65 -8.39
CA ALA A 416 0.40 -17.96 -9.74
C ALA A 416 -0.87 -17.18 -10.15
N GLY A 417 -1.81 -16.98 -9.21
CA GLY A 417 -3.00 -16.17 -9.44
C GLY A 417 -2.74 -14.66 -9.53
N ALA A 418 -1.69 -14.17 -8.86
CA ALA A 418 -1.37 -12.75 -8.73
C ALA A 418 -0.41 -12.23 -9.82
N ILE A 419 0.45 -13.07 -10.41
CA ILE A 419 1.45 -12.65 -11.42
C ILE A 419 0.80 -11.92 -12.59
N ALA A 420 -0.22 -12.50 -13.23
CA ALA A 420 -0.82 -11.89 -14.42
C ALA A 420 -1.50 -10.54 -14.12
N PRO A 421 -2.33 -10.40 -13.07
CA PRO A 421 -2.83 -9.08 -12.65
C PRO A 421 -1.71 -8.09 -12.30
N THR A 422 -0.64 -8.54 -11.65
CA THR A 422 0.51 -7.69 -11.29
C THR A 422 1.21 -7.15 -12.54
N ILE A 423 1.45 -7.98 -13.55
CA ILE A 423 2.05 -7.54 -14.82
C ILE A 423 1.16 -6.49 -15.49
N VAL A 424 -0.15 -6.70 -15.53
CA VAL A 424 -1.08 -5.70 -16.09
C VAL A 424 -1.02 -4.38 -15.32
N ALA A 425 -0.96 -4.43 -13.98
CA ALA A 425 -0.80 -3.24 -13.16
C ALA A 425 0.52 -2.53 -13.44
N MET A 426 1.63 -3.28 -13.56
CA MET A 426 2.94 -2.72 -13.89
C MET A 426 2.92 -2.02 -15.24
N LEU A 427 2.35 -2.66 -16.27
CA LEU A 427 2.20 -2.08 -17.60
C LEU A 427 1.33 -0.81 -17.55
N CYS A 428 0.24 -0.80 -16.78
CA CYS A 428 -0.58 0.40 -16.63
C CYS A 428 0.19 1.54 -15.95
N PHE A 429 0.99 1.27 -14.93
CA PHE A 429 1.79 2.30 -14.26
C PHE A 429 2.92 2.84 -15.15
N GLN A 430 3.51 2.01 -16.02
CA GLN A 430 4.63 2.43 -16.87
C GLN A 430 4.17 3.08 -18.18
N LEU A 431 3.16 2.51 -18.85
CA LEU A 431 2.77 2.93 -20.19
C LEU A 431 1.75 4.08 -20.21
N ILE A 432 0.91 4.18 -19.18
CA ILE A 432 -0.09 5.25 -19.12
C ILE A 432 0.59 6.53 -18.60
N PRO A 433 0.64 7.62 -19.39
CA PRO A 433 1.29 8.85 -18.97
C PRO A 433 0.50 9.52 -17.83
N SER A 434 1.20 10.11 -16.87
CA SER A 434 0.54 10.92 -15.83
C SER A 434 -0.14 12.15 -16.44
N ILE A 435 -1.25 12.57 -15.83
CA ILE A 435 -2.01 13.73 -16.31
C ILE A 435 -1.28 15.00 -15.84
N PRO A 436 -0.85 15.90 -16.76
CA PRO A 436 -0.21 17.16 -16.37
C PRO A 436 -1.17 18.01 -15.55
N THR A 437 -0.74 18.44 -14.37
CA THR A 437 -1.50 19.40 -13.54
C THR A 437 -0.92 20.80 -13.72
N ALA A 438 -1.78 21.78 -13.96
CA ALA A 438 -1.40 23.16 -14.27
C ALA A 438 -0.89 23.98 -13.05
N SER A 439 -0.35 23.36 -12.01
CA SER A 439 0.01 24.05 -10.76
C SER A 439 1.42 23.76 -10.25
N ALA A 440 2.40 23.73 -11.14
CA ALA A 440 3.82 23.84 -10.78
C ALA A 440 4.44 25.09 -11.44
N HIS A 441 3.82 26.26 -11.23
CA HIS A 441 4.61 27.48 -11.24
C HIS A 441 5.31 27.55 -9.89
N HIS A 442 6.57 27.11 -9.86
CA HIS A 442 7.50 27.66 -8.89
C HIS A 442 7.46 29.18 -9.03
N GLU A 443 7.03 29.88 -7.98
CA GLU A 443 7.29 31.31 -7.84
C GLU A 443 8.80 31.48 -7.79
N GLU A 444 9.39 31.75 -8.95
CA GLU A 444 10.68 32.39 -9.04
C GLU A 444 10.54 33.77 -8.37
N PRO A 445 11.40 34.15 -7.40
CA PRO A 445 11.27 35.45 -6.76
C PRO A 445 11.53 36.53 -7.81
N ALA A 446 10.48 37.25 -8.18
CA ALA A 446 10.54 38.36 -9.12
C ALA A 446 11.49 39.44 -8.56
N ALA A 447 12.70 39.50 -9.13
CA ALA A 447 13.60 40.61 -8.94
C ALA A 447 12.93 41.87 -9.50
N ALA A 448 12.66 42.82 -8.61
CA ALA A 448 12.09 44.12 -8.92
C ALA A 448 13.01 44.91 -9.86
N HIS A 449 12.51 45.28 -11.04
CA HIS A 449 12.79 46.58 -11.67
C HIS A 449 11.70 46.92 -12.71
N ALA A 450 11.04 48.06 -12.50
CA ALA A 450 10.18 48.76 -13.45
C ALA A 450 10.89 50.06 -13.90
N PRO A 451 10.36 50.85 -14.84
CA PRO A 451 9.73 50.52 -16.14
C PRO A 451 10.28 51.41 -17.29
N THR A 452 9.89 51.17 -18.55
CA THR A 452 9.47 52.24 -19.49
C THR A 452 9.02 51.75 -20.89
N THR A 453 7.78 52.14 -21.27
CA THR A 453 7.28 52.56 -22.63
C THR A 453 7.39 51.59 -23.83
N LYS A 454 6.45 51.41 -24.75
CA LYS A 454 5.33 52.24 -25.27
C LYS A 454 4.43 51.34 -26.18
N ALA A 455 3.15 51.69 -26.18
CA ALA A 455 2.06 51.40 -27.12
C ALA A 455 2.37 50.90 -28.55
N HIS A 456 1.54 49.98 -29.06
CA HIS A 456 0.63 50.27 -30.18
C HIS A 456 -0.48 49.20 -30.32
N ALA A 457 -1.71 49.68 -30.45
CA ALA A 457 -2.92 48.92 -30.74
C ALA A 457 -3.13 48.79 -32.24
N HIS A 458 -3.73 47.67 -32.69
CA HIS A 458 -4.74 47.72 -33.76
C HIS A 458 -5.67 46.51 -33.72
N SER A 459 -6.97 46.81 -33.66
CA SER A 459 -8.09 45.90 -33.85
C SER A 459 -8.43 45.80 -35.34
N THR A 460 -8.88 44.63 -35.80
CA THR A 460 -9.93 44.60 -36.82
C THR A 460 -10.78 43.33 -36.73
N THR A 461 -12.08 43.57 -36.86
CA THR A 461 -13.26 42.73 -36.80
C THR A 461 -13.50 41.86 -38.05
N ALA A 462 -14.05 40.67 -37.79
CA ALA A 462 -15.12 39.91 -38.48
C ALA A 462 -15.47 40.14 -39.96
N LYS A 463 -15.72 39.04 -40.69
CA LYS A 463 -16.88 38.87 -41.59
C LYS A 463 -17.14 37.41 -41.97
N THR A 464 -18.41 37.03 -41.87
CA THR A 464 -19.11 35.83 -42.35
C THR A 464 -19.39 35.91 -43.86
N ASP A 465 -19.57 34.76 -44.53
CA ASP A 465 -20.64 34.55 -45.53
C ASP A 465 -20.81 33.06 -45.95
N ASN A 466 -22.08 32.68 -46.12
CA ASN A 466 -22.69 31.46 -46.73
C ASN A 466 -22.38 31.38 -48.24
N HIS A 467 -22.60 30.34 -49.06
CA HIS A 467 -23.40 29.11 -49.14
C HIS A 467 -22.81 28.28 -50.31
N ASP A 468 -22.98 26.95 -50.35
CA ASP A 468 -23.53 26.22 -51.53
C ASP A 468 -23.62 24.70 -51.30
N HIS A 469 -24.75 24.13 -51.73
CA HIS A 469 -25.10 22.70 -51.74
C HIS A 469 -24.82 22.07 -53.11
N VAL A 470 -24.09 20.96 -53.20
CA VAL A 470 -24.26 19.93 -54.26
C VAL A 470 -23.88 18.52 -53.77
N ALA A 471 -24.81 17.58 -54.01
CA ALA A 471 -24.72 16.12 -54.18
C ALA A 471 -24.10 15.21 -53.10
N VAL A 472 -24.99 14.37 -52.55
CA VAL A 472 -24.71 13.15 -51.78
C VAL A 472 -24.49 12.00 -52.77
N GLU A 473 -23.30 11.41 -52.76
CA GLU A 473 -23.05 10.06 -53.28
C GLU A 473 -22.26 9.25 -52.24
N ASP A 474 -22.64 7.99 -52.15
CA ASP A 474 -22.39 7.02 -51.09
C ASP A 474 -20.90 6.75 -50.82
N LYS A 475 -20.39 7.18 -49.65
CA LYS A 475 -19.02 6.89 -49.14
C LYS A 475 -19.02 6.31 -47.71
N SER A 476 -20.16 5.80 -47.26
CA SER A 476 -20.33 5.40 -45.85
C SER A 476 -19.78 4.01 -45.50
N THR A 477 -19.49 3.17 -46.48
CA THR A 477 -19.03 1.78 -46.29
C THR A 477 -17.52 1.56 -46.49
N GLU A 478 -16.82 2.39 -47.27
CA GLU A 478 -15.35 2.30 -47.42
C GLU A 478 -14.58 2.96 -46.24
N SER A 479 -15.13 4.01 -45.62
CA SER A 479 -14.51 4.72 -44.49
C SER A 479 -14.50 3.91 -43.19
N ALA A 480 -15.55 3.12 -42.94
CA ALA A 480 -15.64 2.27 -41.76
C ALA A 480 -14.66 1.08 -41.83
N HIS A 481 -14.41 0.56 -43.03
CA HIS A 481 -13.52 -0.59 -43.21
C HIS A 481 -12.04 -0.21 -43.09
N SER A 482 -11.64 0.98 -43.58
CA SER A 482 -10.26 1.48 -43.43
C SER A 482 -9.94 1.92 -42.00
N THR A 483 -10.93 2.47 -41.27
CA THR A 483 -10.77 2.86 -39.86
C THR A 483 -10.58 1.63 -38.98
N LYS A 484 -11.35 0.56 -39.21
CA LYS A 484 -11.21 -0.70 -38.48
C LYS A 484 -9.86 -1.39 -38.75
N SER A 485 -9.42 -1.41 -40.01
CA SER A 485 -8.11 -1.95 -40.40
C SER A 485 -6.94 -1.17 -39.78
N ASN A 486 -7.05 0.16 -39.70
CA ASN A 486 -6.03 0.99 -39.06
C ASN A 486 -6.01 0.81 -37.53
N MET A 487 -7.17 0.62 -36.88
CA MET A 487 -7.24 0.29 -35.45
C MET A 487 -6.68 -1.10 -35.15
N GLU A 488 -6.92 -2.11 -35.99
CA GLU A 488 -6.36 -3.45 -35.85
C GLU A 488 -4.82 -3.43 -35.98
N LYS A 489 -4.28 -2.72 -36.98
CA LYS A 489 -2.83 -2.54 -37.14
C LYS A 489 -2.18 -1.77 -35.98
N THR A 490 -2.87 -0.75 -35.46
CA THR A 490 -2.38 0.01 -34.29
C THR A 490 -2.39 -0.86 -33.04
N ALA A 491 -3.42 -1.69 -32.85
CA ALA A 491 -3.51 -2.62 -31.73
C ALA A 491 -2.46 -3.74 -31.81
N GLU A 492 -2.14 -4.22 -33.02
CA GLU A 492 -1.04 -5.17 -33.24
C GLU A 492 0.31 -4.57 -32.89
N HIS A 493 0.58 -3.34 -33.34
CA HIS A 493 1.84 -2.64 -33.03
C HIS A 493 2.00 -2.40 -31.52
N VAL A 494 0.93 -1.93 -30.86
CA VAL A 494 0.92 -1.74 -29.39
C VAL A 494 1.10 -3.07 -28.64
N ALA A 495 0.56 -4.18 -29.16
CA ALA A 495 0.72 -5.50 -28.55
C ALA A 495 2.12 -6.08 -28.75
N GLU A 496 2.81 -5.71 -29.84
CA GLU A 496 4.19 -6.10 -30.12
C GLU A 496 5.17 -5.28 -29.26
N ASP A 497 4.99 -3.96 -29.21
CA ASP A 497 5.73 -3.06 -28.32
C ASP A 497 5.57 -3.48 -26.83
N ALA A 498 4.35 -3.86 -26.42
CA ALA A 498 4.10 -4.35 -25.06
C ALA A 498 4.78 -5.69 -24.75
N LYS A 499 5.00 -6.55 -25.76
CA LYS A 499 5.72 -7.83 -25.59
C LYS A 499 7.23 -7.62 -25.50
N GLU A 500 7.78 -6.72 -26.30
CA GLU A 500 9.20 -6.36 -26.26
C GLU A 500 9.53 -5.72 -24.91
N ILE A 501 8.73 -4.74 -24.48
CA ILE A 501 8.88 -4.12 -23.17
C ILE A 501 8.67 -5.12 -22.02
N ALA A 502 7.74 -6.08 -22.14
CA ALA A 502 7.57 -7.11 -21.11
C ALA A 502 8.77 -8.07 -21.02
N ALA A 503 9.45 -8.33 -22.14
CA ALA A 503 10.69 -9.09 -22.17
C ALA A 503 11.84 -8.28 -21.56
N ASP A 504 11.99 -7.00 -21.93
CA ASP A 504 12.99 -6.10 -21.38
C ASP A 504 12.79 -5.87 -19.87
N VAL A 505 11.54 -5.72 -19.41
CA VAL A 505 11.19 -5.63 -17.99
C VAL A 505 11.50 -6.93 -17.27
N LYS A 506 11.28 -8.09 -17.88
CA LYS A 506 11.63 -9.38 -17.28
C LYS A 506 13.14 -9.54 -17.17
N ASP A 507 13.89 -9.20 -18.21
CA ASP A 507 15.35 -9.37 -18.24
C ASP A 507 16.02 -8.34 -17.32
N ALA A 508 15.56 -7.09 -17.32
CA ALA A 508 15.95 -6.08 -16.35
C ALA A 508 15.55 -6.48 -14.92
N ALA A 509 14.42 -7.16 -14.70
CA ALA A 509 14.06 -7.66 -13.37
C ALA A 509 15.02 -8.74 -12.86
N VAL A 510 15.52 -9.60 -13.75
CA VAL A 510 16.50 -10.61 -13.38
C VAL A 510 17.84 -9.95 -13.09
N GLU A 511 18.32 -9.06 -13.96
CA GLU A 511 19.57 -8.33 -13.79
C GLU A 511 19.57 -7.48 -12.52
N VAL A 512 18.51 -6.71 -12.29
CA VAL A 512 18.35 -5.91 -11.06
C VAL A 512 18.22 -6.77 -9.81
N ALA A 513 17.57 -7.93 -9.89
CA ALA A 513 17.50 -8.84 -8.76
C ALA A 513 18.86 -9.48 -8.44
N GLU A 514 19.70 -9.71 -9.45
CA GLU A 514 21.08 -10.16 -9.27
C GLU A 514 21.97 -9.04 -8.73
N ASP A 515 21.92 -7.83 -9.29
CA ASP A 515 22.66 -6.65 -8.82
C ASP A 515 22.25 -6.26 -7.40
N ALA A 516 20.96 -6.19 -7.10
CA ALA A 516 20.47 -5.89 -5.76
C ALA A 516 20.87 -6.98 -4.76
N LYS A 517 20.88 -8.25 -5.18
CA LYS A 517 21.36 -9.35 -4.35
C LYS A 517 22.87 -9.23 -4.10
N GLU A 518 23.66 -8.88 -5.10
CA GLU A 518 25.11 -8.69 -4.97
C GLU A 518 25.42 -7.51 -4.05
N VAL A 519 24.79 -6.35 -4.26
CA VAL A 519 24.95 -5.15 -3.40
C VAL A 519 24.48 -5.39 -1.97
N VAL A 520 23.36 -6.11 -1.77
CA VAL A 520 22.90 -6.46 -0.42
C VAL A 520 23.82 -7.49 0.23
N THR A 521 24.40 -8.41 -0.54
CA THR A 521 25.37 -9.38 -0.03
C THR A 521 26.67 -8.70 0.36
N GLU A 522 27.20 -7.80 -0.48
CA GLU A 522 28.39 -7.00 -0.21
C GLU A 522 28.19 -6.09 1.01
N ALA A 523 27.06 -5.36 1.07
CA ALA A 523 26.71 -4.55 2.23
C ALA A 523 26.51 -5.39 3.52
N ALA A 524 26.00 -6.62 3.40
CA ALA A 524 25.88 -7.54 4.53
C ALA A 524 27.23 -8.11 4.98
N GLU A 525 28.16 -8.36 4.05
CA GLU A 525 29.53 -8.79 4.32
C GLU A 525 30.32 -7.66 5.01
N ASP A 526 30.27 -6.44 4.47
CA ASP A 526 30.88 -5.24 5.07
C ASP A 526 30.34 -4.98 6.49
N THR A 527 29.02 -5.13 6.67
CA THR A 527 28.39 -4.99 7.98
C THR A 527 28.83 -6.11 8.93
N ALA A 528 28.95 -7.35 8.45
CA ALA A 528 29.39 -8.49 9.26
C ALA A 528 30.86 -8.35 9.69
N GLU A 529 31.73 -7.83 8.81
CA GLU A 529 33.13 -7.56 9.12
C GLU A 529 33.26 -6.43 10.16
N ALA A 530 32.54 -5.33 9.99
CA ALA A 530 32.50 -4.24 10.97
C ALA A 530 32.00 -4.70 12.36
N VAL A 531 30.98 -5.58 12.41
CA VAL A 531 30.49 -6.16 13.66
C VAL A 531 31.54 -7.05 14.33
N LYS A 532 32.34 -7.77 13.54
CA LYS A 532 33.40 -8.66 14.04
C LYS A 532 34.58 -7.88 14.62
N GLU A 533 34.99 -6.80 13.97
CA GLU A 533 36.01 -5.88 14.50
C GLU A 533 35.57 -5.25 15.81
N MET A 534 34.33 -4.76 15.87
CA MET A 534 33.76 -4.15 17.08
C MET A 534 33.62 -5.17 18.22
N ALA A 535 33.31 -6.43 17.92
CA ALA A 535 33.27 -7.49 18.92
C ALA A 535 34.64 -7.78 19.53
N GLU A 536 35.73 -7.68 18.77
CA GLU A 536 37.09 -7.83 19.27
C GLU A 536 37.55 -6.59 20.06
N GLU A 537 37.21 -5.37 19.64
CA GLU A 537 37.46 -4.16 20.42
C GLU A 537 36.76 -4.19 21.79
N VAL A 538 35.46 -4.55 21.83
CA VAL A 538 34.71 -4.68 23.08
C VAL A 538 35.34 -5.74 23.98
N LYS A 539 35.80 -6.86 23.41
CA LYS A 539 36.51 -7.92 24.14
C LYS A 539 37.78 -7.38 24.78
N GLN A 540 38.51 -6.53 24.07
CA GLN A 540 39.76 -5.93 24.53
C GLN A 540 39.51 -4.91 25.63
N THR A 541 38.50 -4.04 25.48
CA THR A 541 38.10 -3.07 26.51
C THR A 541 37.60 -3.77 27.78
N VAL A 542 36.84 -4.88 27.65
CA VAL A 542 36.42 -5.69 28.81
C VAL A 542 37.63 -6.32 29.51
N LYS A 543 38.62 -6.79 28.75
CA LYS A 543 39.86 -7.38 29.29
C LYS A 543 40.68 -6.35 30.06
N GLU A 544 40.77 -5.13 29.54
CA GLU A 544 41.44 -3.98 30.17
C GLU A 544 40.70 -3.45 31.41
N ALA A 545 39.37 -3.59 31.46
CA ALA A 545 38.56 -3.23 32.64
C ALA A 545 38.55 -4.30 33.75
N THR A 546 38.97 -5.54 33.44
CA THR A 546 39.07 -6.66 34.39
C THR A 546 40.49 -6.93 34.92
N HIS A 547 41.46 -6.12 34.51
CA HIS A 547 42.83 -6.07 35.05
C HIS A 547 43.04 -4.77 35.82
#